data_AF-A0A0N4TT21-F1
#
_entry.id   AF-A0A0N4TT21-F1
#
_cell.length_a   1.000
_cell.length_b   1.000
_cell.length_c   1.000
_cell.angle_alpha   90.00
_cell.angle_beta   90.00
_cell.angle_gamma   90.00
#
_symmetry.space_group_name_H-M   'P 1'
#
loop_
_entity.id
_entity.type
_entity.pdbx_description
1 polymer ?
#
loop_
_entity_poly.entity_id
_entity_poly.type
_entity_poly.pdbx_seq_one_letter_code
_entity_poly.pdbx_strand_id
1 'polypeptide(L)'
;MPQGSNRHPLDSASTSTMQQQQQQEQQQQQQQHQQQQHQQQQQQQQQRQQQQLPSNFRPAIQINGDKSTQSAHATLMARMEALRRLQQGSTSNQFISTEPSKLNPPVADAPQTDLSGIGPTGQLPPVDKSVDLDGDGALSLAEVQYAAFVHHGLSSNVIESLFNEVDKNDDGYLTSIEFNDIRPLVLAKAESAAQRYLQTVDKDHNGLLSLKEAQEYILKEYGIGNRDVERIWRLVVPNLNVEMDATMFSKLRRRIRAMSIRLARLIMKNADKNEDGHIDKREAQKIAFEQEGISAGDVNEMVMSVDDNNDGELNAPEFADFERIIRSRAIDTSKKALKVVDRDGSGTVTMDEAKRIAFDHYGFDEKILGPFFAQADENEDGQLDPVEFAGFRSVIRSKAVKNALDIMQEIDSDGDGYINNSEAVAMARRQDDMDPKETFNLFVIADQDKSGKLDKVELADFLRLVRLSAIKFATEHFKEFDMNKDKTVTIDELEELIELKYKIDRIITRQFFKKVDVDSSGDLTPGELVDFRHEIRRFVTERNSQRPYDSTKSNDQDGTRGESTEEVRKQQFISLFDQN
;
A
#
# COMPACT_ATOMS: atom_id res chain seq x y z
N MET A 1 9.88 11.32 -89.23
CA MET A 1 11.25 11.66 -88.80
C MET A 1 11.11 12.61 -87.61
N PRO A 2 11.81 12.37 -86.47
CA PRO A 2 11.45 12.94 -85.17
C PRO A 2 12.02 14.35 -84.93
N GLN A 3 11.62 14.92 -83.79
CA GLN A 3 12.13 16.09 -83.05
C GLN A 3 11.38 17.41 -83.22
N GLY A 4 11.04 18.04 -82.10
CA GLY A 4 10.62 19.44 -82.02
C GLY A 4 9.65 19.76 -80.90
N SER A 5 10.18 19.94 -79.69
CA SER A 5 9.52 20.43 -78.48
C SER A 5 8.70 21.71 -78.70
N ASN A 6 7.53 21.81 -78.06
CA ASN A 6 7.02 23.11 -77.60
C ASN A 6 6.14 22.96 -76.35
N ARG A 7 6.56 23.62 -75.26
CA ARG A 7 5.82 23.77 -74.01
C ARG A 7 4.76 24.87 -74.18
N HIS A 8 3.55 24.66 -73.68
CA HIS A 8 2.62 25.75 -73.30
C HIS A 8 1.82 25.35 -72.05
N PRO A 9 1.35 26.33 -71.25
CA PRO A 9 1.17 26.20 -69.81
C PRO A 9 -0.30 25.99 -69.42
N LEU A 10 -0.56 24.91 -68.71
CA LEU A 10 -1.80 24.66 -67.98
C LEU A 10 -1.42 23.95 -66.67
N ASP A 11 -0.95 24.71 -65.68
CA ASP A 11 -0.82 24.16 -64.31
C ASP A 11 -0.68 25.22 -63.18
N SER A 12 -0.93 26.50 -63.47
CA SER A 12 -0.73 27.59 -62.49
C SER A 12 -1.95 27.90 -61.60
N ALA A 13 -3.12 27.30 -61.85
CA ALA A 13 -4.31 27.51 -61.01
C ALA A 13 -4.43 26.47 -59.86
N SER A 14 -3.97 25.24 -60.09
CA SER A 14 -4.06 24.16 -59.10
C SER A 14 -2.99 24.29 -58.00
N THR A 15 -1.84 24.88 -58.31
CA THR A 15 -0.74 25.07 -57.36
C THR A 15 -0.99 26.20 -56.35
N SER A 16 -1.62 27.31 -56.75
CA SER A 16 -1.95 28.39 -55.80
C SER A 16 -2.96 27.97 -54.73
N THR A 17 -3.94 27.13 -55.10
CA THR A 17 -5.00 26.71 -54.17
C THR A 17 -4.47 25.71 -53.12
N MET A 18 -3.60 24.79 -53.52
CA MET A 18 -2.92 23.90 -52.56
C MET A 18 -1.97 24.66 -51.63
N GLN A 19 -1.26 25.66 -52.14
CA GLN A 19 -0.32 26.44 -51.32
C GLN A 19 -1.03 27.30 -50.27
N GLN A 20 -2.23 27.79 -50.58
CA GLN A 20 -3.05 28.56 -49.66
C GLN A 20 -3.67 27.68 -48.56
N GLN A 21 -4.05 26.45 -48.89
CA GLN A 21 -4.57 25.48 -47.92
C GLN A 21 -3.48 24.99 -46.95
N GLN A 22 -2.27 24.76 -47.45
CA GLN A 22 -1.11 24.43 -46.60
C GLN A 22 -0.72 25.57 -45.65
N GLN A 23 -0.85 26.83 -46.09
CA GLN A 23 -0.61 27.98 -45.21
C GLN A 23 -1.66 28.11 -44.09
N GLN A 24 -2.92 27.79 -44.37
CA GLN A 24 -3.96 27.79 -43.34
C GLN A 24 -3.76 26.69 -42.30
N GLU A 25 -3.39 25.48 -42.72
CA GLU A 25 -3.09 24.39 -41.78
C GLU A 25 -1.85 24.70 -40.92
N GLN A 26 -0.82 25.31 -41.49
CA GLN A 26 0.34 25.76 -40.70
C GLN A 26 -0.03 26.83 -39.66
N GLN A 27 -0.90 27.79 -40.01
CA GLN A 27 -1.35 28.79 -39.03
C GLN A 27 -2.19 28.16 -37.91
N GLN A 28 -3.03 27.17 -38.24
CA GLN A 28 -3.85 26.49 -37.23
C GLN A 28 -2.99 25.65 -36.28
N GLN A 29 -1.98 24.96 -36.79
CA GLN A 29 -1.03 24.23 -35.96
C GLN A 29 -0.19 25.18 -35.09
N GLN A 30 0.20 26.35 -35.59
CA GLN A 30 0.90 27.36 -34.77
C GLN A 30 0.03 27.89 -33.62
N GLN A 31 -1.26 28.10 -33.85
CA GLN A 31 -2.18 28.54 -32.78
C GLN A 31 -2.40 27.45 -31.73
N GLN A 32 -2.55 26.19 -32.13
CA GLN A 32 -2.65 25.08 -31.15
C GLN A 32 -1.37 24.92 -30.33
N HIS A 33 -0.21 25.08 -30.96
CA HIS A 33 1.06 24.98 -30.25
C HIS A 33 1.26 26.13 -29.25
N GLN A 34 0.83 27.36 -29.59
CA GLN A 34 0.84 28.47 -28.64
C GLN A 34 -0.14 28.27 -27.47
N GLN A 35 -1.32 27.68 -27.71
CA GLN A 35 -2.26 27.35 -26.63
C GLN A 35 -1.70 26.28 -25.68
N GLN A 36 -1.06 25.23 -26.21
CA GLN A 36 -0.42 24.21 -25.37
C GLN A 36 0.75 24.77 -24.54
N GLN A 37 1.58 25.64 -25.12
CA GLN A 37 2.66 26.28 -24.36
C GLN A 37 2.13 27.17 -23.24
N HIS A 38 1.00 27.87 -23.45
CA HIS A 38 0.40 28.69 -22.40
C HIS A 38 -0.19 27.86 -21.26
N GLN A 39 -0.79 26.70 -21.58
CA GLN A 39 -1.31 25.77 -20.57
C GLN A 39 -0.18 25.10 -19.76
N GLN A 40 0.95 24.75 -20.40
CA GLN A 40 2.12 24.24 -19.69
C GLN A 40 2.77 25.29 -18.78
N GLN A 41 2.81 26.57 -19.18
CA GLN A 41 3.31 27.64 -18.32
C GLN A 41 2.44 27.86 -17.07
N GLN A 42 1.10 27.72 -17.18
CA GLN A 42 0.22 27.77 -16.01
C GLN A 42 0.42 26.59 -15.06
N GLN A 43 0.61 25.36 -15.58
CA GLN A 43 0.89 24.20 -14.73
C GLN A 43 2.27 24.28 -14.03
N GLN A 44 3.29 24.81 -14.71
CA GLN A 44 4.60 25.01 -14.08
C GLN A 44 4.62 26.12 -13.03
N GLN A 45 3.77 27.16 -13.16
CA GLN A 45 3.64 28.17 -12.10
C GLN A 45 2.93 27.64 -10.85
N GLN A 46 1.95 26.75 -10.99
CA GLN A 46 1.32 26.09 -9.84
C GLN A 46 2.27 25.10 -9.13
N GLN A 47 3.13 24.40 -9.88
CA GLN A 47 4.15 23.53 -9.29
C GLN A 47 5.25 24.30 -8.52
N ARG A 48 5.56 25.55 -8.93
CA ARG A 48 6.58 26.38 -8.25
C ARG A 48 6.14 26.98 -6.91
N GLN A 49 4.84 27.03 -6.60
CA GLN A 49 4.36 27.54 -5.30
C GLN A 49 4.21 26.45 -4.23
N GLN A 50 4.38 25.16 -4.56
CA GLN A 50 4.28 24.06 -3.57
C GLN A 50 5.64 23.47 -3.14
N GLN A 51 6.78 24.03 -3.58
CA GLN A 51 8.12 23.58 -3.19
C GLN A 51 8.89 24.65 -2.40
N GLN A 52 8.61 24.86 -1.11
CA GLN A 52 9.56 25.40 -0.11
C GLN A 52 9.17 24.84 1.28
N LEU A 53 9.64 23.62 1.67
CA LEU A 53 10.79 23.31 2.56
C LEU A 53 10.51 23.55 4.08
N PRO A 54 11.28 23.04 5.09
CA PRO A 54 11.95 21.72 5.35
C PRO A 54 11.90 21.27 6.88
N SER A 55 11.63 20.03 7.35
CA SER A 55 12.43 18.79 7.65
C SER A 55 13.30 18.64 8.98
N ASN A 56 13.59 17.37 9.39
CA ASN A 56 14.37 16.69 10.51
C ASN A 56 14.21 16.96 12.03
N PHE A 57 14.16 15.98 12.98
CA PHE A 57 14.45 14.52 13.05
C PHE A 57 14.08 13.95 14.47
N ARG A 58 14.23 12.62 14.63
CA ARG A 58 14.35 11.59 15.75
C ARG A 58 14.95 11.99 17.15
N PRO A 59 15.21 11.08 18.18
CA PRO A 59 14.76 9.72 18.65
C PRO A 59 14.54 9.49 20.20
N ALA A 60 13.84 8.40 20.63
CA ALA A 60 14.28 7.39 21.66
C ALA A 60 13.25 6.67 22.62
N ILE A 61 13.09 5.34 22.42
CA ILE A 61 13.26 4.16 23.35
C ILE A 61 12.25 3.68 24.46
N GLN A 62 11.68 2.48 24.19
CA GLN A 62 11.20 1.28 24.96
C GLN A 62 10.03 1.33 26.01
N ILE A 63 9.03 0.42 25.92
CA ILE A 63 8.86 -0.93 26.59
C ILE A 63 7.43 -1.56 26.32
N ASN A 64 7.41 -2.88 26.04
CA ASN A 64 6.41 -3.99 25.95
C ASN A 64 4.87 -3.88 26.24
N GLY A 65 4.05 -4.35 25.26
CA GLY A 65 3.26 -5.61 25.30
C GLY A 65 1.73 -5.60 25.53
N ASP A 66 0.89 -5.94 24.52
CA ASP A 66 0.07 -7.18 24.45
C ASP A 66 -0.79 -7.32 23.16
N LYS A 67 -1.23 -8.55 22.84
CA LYS A 67 -1.78 -9.02 21.54
C LYS A 67 -3.32 -9.01 21.42
N SER A 68 -3.85 -8.48 20.30
CA SER A 68 -4.98 -9.06 19.55
C SER A 68 -5.23 -8.30 18.22
N THR A 69 -5.70 -9.03 17.21
CA THR A 69 -6.27 -8.60 15.90
C THR A 69 -5.45 -7.62 15.03
N GLN A 70 -4.84 -8.17 13.97
CA GLN A 70 -4.00 -7.49 12.97
C GLN A 70 -4.77 -7.39 11.63
N SER A 71 -4.54 -6.31 10.87
CA SER A 71 -5.00 -6.14 9.47
C SER A 71 -4.40 -7.22 8.58
N ALA A 72 -5.02 -7.60 7.46
CA ALA A 72 -4.65 -8.77 6.64
C ALA A 72 -3.19 -8.76 6.13
N HIS A 73 -2.62 -7.60 5.82
CA HIS A 73 -1.22 -7.46 5.38
C HIS A 73 -0.21 -7.53 6.54
N ALA A 74 -0.50 -6.85 7.65
CA ALA A 74 0.28 -6.99 8.90
C ALA A 74 0.14 -8.40 9.51
N THR A 75 -1.02 -9.04 9.32
CA THR A 75 -1.28 -10.45 9.65
C THR A 75 -0.48 -11.37 8.76
N LEU A 76 -0.26 -11.03 7.48
CA LEU A 76 0.59 -11.81 6.58
C LEU A 76 2.03 -11.85 7.10
N MET A 77 2.59 -10.68 7.43
CA MET A 77 3.93 -10.55 7.99
C MET A 77 4.05 -11.18 9.39
N ALA A 78 3.06 -10.99 10.26
CA ALA A 78 3.03 -11.64 11.58
C ALA A 78 2.74 -13.16 11.52
N ARG A 79 2.07 -13.65 10.47
CA ARG A 79 1.80 -15.08 10.22
C ARG A 79 2.97 -15.74 9.51
N MET A 80 3.75 -15.01 8.72
CA MET A 80 5.11 -15.39 8.31
C MET A 80 5.99 -15.57 9.56
N GLU A 81 5.83 -14.72 10.57
CA GLU A 81 6.51 -14.87 11.87
C GLU A 81 5.93 -15.98 12.77
N ALA A 82 4.63 -16.29 12.68
CA ALA A 82 4.05 -17.47 13.33
C ALA A 82 4.55 -18.78 12.67
N LEU A 83 4.68 -18.79 11.34
CA LEU A 83 5.35 -19.86 10.58
C LEU A 83 6.85 -19.93 10.92
N ARG A 84 7.51 -18.80 11.20
CA ARG A 84 8.89 -18.70 11.73
C ARG A 84 9.02 -19.40 13.09
N ARG A 85 8.03 -19.28 13.99
CA ARG A 85 7.99 -19.96 15.30
C ARG A 85 7.67 -21.46 15.22
N LEU A 86 6.81 -21.88 14.28
CA LEU A 86 6.51 -23.30 14.03
C LEU A 86 7.70 -24.06 13.42
N GLN A 87 8.55 -23.40 12.64
CA GLN A 87 9.77 -24.02 12.08
C GLN A 87 10.96 -24.03 13.06
N GLN A 88 11.04 -23.10 14.02
CA GLN A 88 12.08 -23.10 15.06
C GLN A 88 11.76 -24.02 16.26
N GLY A 89 10.52 -24.48 16.40
CA GLY A 89 10.05 -25.32 17.51
C GLY A 89 9.88 -26.81 17.21
N SER A 90 10.38 -27.33 16.08
CA SER A 90 10.18 -28.74 15.72
C SER A 90 11.40 -29.37 15.07
N THR A 91 12.45 -29.53 15.89
CA THR A 91 13.31 -30.73 15.81
C THR A 91 12.55 -31.92 16.41
N SER A 92 11.55 -32.45 15.69
CA SER A 92 11.15 -33.86 15.72
C SER A 92 9.92 -34.10 14.85
N ASN A 93 10.03 -35.10 13.99
CA ASN A 93 9.01 -35.68 13.12
C ASN A 93 7.60 -35.75 13.73
N GLN A 94 6.62 -35.19 13.01
CA GLN A 94 5.40 -35.91 12.62
C GLN A 94 4.99 -35.46 11.21
N PHE A 95 5.74 -35.94 10.21
CA PHE A 95 5.19 -36.14 8.89
C PHE A 95 4.17 -37.27 9.00
N ILE A 96 2.93 -37.05 8.57
CA ILE A 96 2.04 -38.15 8.26
C ILE A 96 2.60 -38.79 6.99
N SER A 97 3.30 -39.89 7.22
CA SER A 97 3.78 -40.84 6.22
C SER A 97 2.60 -41.49 5.50
N THR A 98 2.64 -41.47 4.18
CA THR A 98 2.31 -42.65 3.38
C THR A 98 3.56 -43.01 2.59
N GLU A 99 4.02 -44.24 2.77
CA GLU A 99 5.37 -44.76 2.50
C GLU A 99 5.89 -44.62 1.05
N PRO A 100 7.23 -44.65 0.89
CA PRO A 100 7.91 -44.64 -0.40
C PRO A 100 8.07 -46.06 -0.96
N SER A 101 7.81 -46.27 -2.25
CA SER A 101 8.21 -47.49 -2.95
C SER A 101 8.98 -47.18 -4.22
N LYS A 102 10.31 -47.30 -4.06
CA LYS A 102 11.34 -47.76 -5.01
C LYS A 102 11.68 -46.88 -6.23
N LEU A 103 12.85 -46.25 -6.09
CA LEU A 103 13.86 -45.92 -7.10
C LEU A 103 13.76 -46.67 -8.44
N ASN A 104 13.90 -45.91 -9.54
CA ASN A 104 14.67 -46.31 -10.72
C ASN A 104 15.43 -45.11 -11.32
N PRO A 105 16.58 -45.33 -11.99
CA PRO A 105 17.69 -44.37 -12.11
C PRO A 105 17.68 -43.61 -13.48
N PRO A 106 18.71 -42.81 -13.84
CA PRO A 106 18.57 -41.68 -14.79
C PRO A 106 18.48 -42.12 -16.25
N VAL A 107 17.75 -41.34 -17.05
CA VAL A 107 17.54 -41.54 -18.49
C VAL A 107 18.81 -41.17 -19.25
N ALA A 108 19.35 -42.13 -20.00
CA ALA A 108 20.35 -41.95 -21.04
C ALA A 108 19.69 -42.08 -22.43
N ASP A 109 20.29 -41.44 -23.43
CA ASP A 109 19.86 -41.29 -24.84
C ASP A 109 19.28 -42.53 -25.55
N ALA A 110 18.16 -42.31 -26.26
CA ALA A 110 17.67 -42.83 -27.57
C ALA A 110 17.64 -44.37 -27.85
N PRO A 111 16.67 -44.93 -28.63
CA PRO A 111 16.15 -44.39 -29.91
C PRO A 111 14.62 -44.51 -30.18
N GLN A 112 14.21 -43.90 -31.29
CA GLN A 112 12.85 -43.83 -31.87
C GLN A 112 12.12 -45.18 -32.09
N THR A 113 10.79 -45.07 -32.25
CA THR A 113 9.75 -46.06 -32.64
C THR A 113 9.20 -46.90 -31.46
N ASP A 114 7.90 -47.01 -31.19
CA ASP A 114 6.76 -47.25 -32.09
C ASP A 114 5.41 -46.89 -31.42
N LEU A 115 4.37 -46.65 -32.23
CA LEU A 115 3.01 -46.28 -31.84
C LEU A 115 2.25 -47.47 -31.22
N SER A 116 1.93 -47.43 -29.92
CA SER A 116 0.71 -48.03 -29.30
C SER A 116 0.76 -47.96 -27.77
N GLY A 117 0.28 -46.84 -27.21
CA GLY A 117 0.11 -46.64 -25.76
C GLY A 117 -1.14 -47.30 -25.21
N ILE A 118 -1.32 -48.61 -25.43
CA ILE A 118 -2.42 -49.38 -24.83
C ILE A 118 -1.83 -50.38 -23.84
N GLY A 119 -2.08 -50.15 -22.54
CA GLY A 119 -1.73 -51.12 -21.50
C GLY A 119 -2.52 -52.44 -21.65
N PRO A 120 -2.18 -53.51 -20.90
CA PRO A 120 -2.71 -54.86 -21.09
C PRO A 120 -4.24 -55.01 -20.91
N THR A 121 -4.96 -53.94 -20.57
CA THR A 121 -6.40 -53.91 -20.30
C THR A 121 -7.20 -52.97 -21.21
N GLY A 122 -6.59 -52.31 -22.20
CA GLY A 122 -7.33 -51.41 -23.11
C GLY A 122 -7.77 -50.07 -22.48
N GLN A 123 -7.41 -49.82 -21.21
CA GLN A 123 -7.76 -48.58 -20.50
C GLN A 123 -6.64 -47.55 -20.62
N LEU A 124 -6.99 -46.32 -20.96
CA LEU A 124 -6.08 -45.17 -20.94
C LEU A 124 -5.58 -44.93 -19.50
N PRO A 125 -4.35 -44.42 -19.34
CA PRO A 125 -3.86 -43.99 -18.03
C PRO A 125 -4.81 -42.93 -17.44
N PRO A 126 -4.96 -42.85 -16.10
CA PRO A 126 -5.76 -41.79 -15.47
C PRO A 126 -5.11 -40.42 -15.67
N VAL A 127 -5.94 -39.39 -15.84
CA VAL A 127 -5.51 -37.98 -15.97
C VAL A 127 -4.96 -37.45 -14.64
N ASP A 128 -4.18 -36.36 -14.72
CA ASP A 128 -3.56 -35.76 -13.53
C ASP A 128 -4.62 -35.08 -12.67
N LYS A 129 -4.89 -35.65 -11.49
CA LYS A 129 -5.87 -35.15 -10.51
C LYS A 129 -5.60 -33.74 -9.99
N SER A 130 -4.39 -33.20 -10.23
CA SER A 130 -4.09 -31.80 -9.88
C SER A 130 -4.56 -30.80 -10.92
N VAL A 131 -4.96 -31.29 -12.11
CA VAL A 131 -5.45 -30.50 -13.24
C VAL A 131 -6.92 -30.82 -13.51
N ASP A 132 -7.33 -32.07 -13.38
CA ASP A 132 -8.73 -32.51 -13.37
C ASP A 132 -9.42 -31.99 -12.10
N LEU A 133 -10.10 -30.84 -12.21
CA LEU A 133 -10.67 -30.10 -11.09
C LEU A 133 -12.08 -30.58 -10.74
N ASP A 134 -12.85 -31.01 -11.74
CA ASP A 134 -14.21 -31.51 -11.53
C ASP A 134 -14.29 -33.04 -11.34
N GLY A 135 -13.18 -33.74 -11.61
CA GLY A 135 -13.02 -35.18 -11.38
C GLY A 135 -13.70 -36.04 -12.44
N ASP A 136 -13.99 -35.49 -13.62
CA ASP A 136 -14.67 -36.20 -14.71
C ASP A 136 -13.77 -37.21 -15.45
N GLY A 137 -12.45 -37.15 -15.20
CA GLY A 137 -11.46 -38.06 -15.77
C GLY A 137 -10.98 -37.68 -17.17
N ALA A 138 -11.35 -36.50 -17.67
CA ALA A 138 -10.83 -35.84 -18.85
C ALA A 138 -10.23 -34.48 -18.45
N LEU A 139 -9.54 -33.79 -19.36
CA LEU A 139 -9.00 -32.45 -19.08
C LEU A 139 -9.53 -31.44 -20.10
N SER A 140 -10.47 -30.61 -19.68
CA SER A 140 -11.01 -29.54 -20.51
C SER A 140 -9.99 -28.43 -20.76
N LEU A 141 -10.21 -27.62 -21.81
CA LEU A 141 -9.40 -26.43 -22.07
C LEU A 141 -9.33 -25.50 -20.84
N ALA A 142 -10.46 -25.29 -20.16
CA ALA A 142 -10.53 -24.41 -18.99
C ALA A 142 -9.66 -24.91 -17.82
N GLU A 143 -9.64 -26.22 -17.57
CA GLU A 143 -8.80 -26.82 -16.53
C GLU A 143 -7.31 -26.70 -16.84
N VAL A 144 -6.93 -26.94 -18.11
CA VAL A 144 -5.55 -26.80 -18.56
C VAL A 144 -5.10 -25.33 -18.52
N GLN A 145 -5.97 -24.40 -18.94
CA GLN A 145 -5.74 -22.95 -18.83
C GLN A 145 -5.54 -22.54 -17.37
N TYR A 146 -6.45 -22.94 -16.48
CA TYR A 146 -6.35 -22.63 -15.06
C TYR A 146 -5.08 -23.21 -14.43
N ALA A 147 -4.73 -24.46 -14.71
CA ALA A 147 -3.51 -25.08 -14.18
C ALA A 147 -2.24 -24.38 -14.67
N ALA A 148 -2.18 -24.02 -15.95
CA ALA A 148 -1.07 -23.26 -16.52
C ALA A 148 -0.98 -21.85 -15.93
N PHE A 149 -2.12 -21.17 -15.73
CA PHE A 149 -2.18 -19.87 -15.08
C PHE A 149 -1.71 -19.97 -13.62
N VAL A 150 -2.21 -20.92 -12.84
CA VAL A 150 -1.84 -21.15 -11.43
C VAL A 150 -0.35 -21.45 -11.26
N HIS A 151 0.20 -22.34 -12.09
CA HIS A 151 1.58 -22.80 -11.91
C HIS A 151 2.63 -21.93 -12.60
N HIS A 152 2.29 -21.32 -13.73
CA HIS A 152 3.27 -20.66 -14.59
C HIS A 152 2.92 -19.20 -14.90
N GLY A 153 1.71 -18.75 -14.58
CA GLY A 153 1.24 -17.39 -14.91
C GLY A 153 1.14 -17.17 -16.41
N LEU A 154 0.83 -18.24 -17.16
CA LEU A 154 0.59 -18.15 -18.60
C LEU A 154 -0.89 -17.82 -18.81
N SER A 155 -1.19 -16.83 -19.65
CA SER A 155 -2.56 -16.41 -19.93
C SER A 155 -3.33 -17.46 -20.73
N SER A 156 -4.65 -17.45 -20.58
CA SER A 156 -5.55 -18.42 -21.22
C SER A 156 -5.36 -18.51 -22.74
N ASN A 157 -5.15 -17.38 -23.42
CA ASN A 157 -4.90 -17.32 -24.87
C ASN A 157 -3.63 -18.04 -25.33
N VAL A 158 -2.57 -18.05 -24.50
CA VAL A 158 -1.32 -18.76 -24.84
C VAL A 158 -1.57 -20.27 -24.85
N ILE A 159 -2.39 -20.75 -23.92
CA ILE A 159 -2.65 -22.17 -23.71
C ILE A 159 -3.64 -22.73 -24.74
N GLU A 160 -4.64 -21.95 -25.14
CA GLU A 160 -5.60 -22.34 -26.18
C GLU A 160 -4.90 -22.81 -27.46
N SER A 161 -3.88 -22.07 -27.92
CA SER A 161 -3.10 -22.46 -29.10
C SER A 161 -2.35 -23.78 -28.94
N LEU A 162 -1.82 -24.06 -27.74
CA LEU A 162 -1.09 -25.30 -27.46
C LEU A 162 -2.05 -26.49 -27.28
N PHE A 163 -3.23 -26.23 -26.73
CA PHE A 163 -4.29 -27.21 -26.55
C PHE A 163 -4.76 -27.75 -27.90
N ASN A 164 -5.11 -26.85 -28.82
CA ASN A 164 -5.58 -27.22 -30.16
C ASN A 164 -4.51 -27.94 -31.00
N GLU A 165 -3.22 -27.79 -30.67
CA GLU A 165 -2.15 -28.53 -31.34
C GLU A 165 -2.09 -30.00 -30.90
N VAL A 166 -2.48 -30.29 -29.65
CA VAL A 166 -2.39 -31.63 -29.07
C VAL A 166 -3.72 -32.38 -29.01
N ASP A 167 -4.86 -31.69 -29.06
CA ASP A 167 -6.20 -32.26 -29.18
C ASP A 167 -6.38 -32.81 -30.61
N LYS A 168 -5.98 -34.06 -30.84
CA LYS A 168 -5.87 -34.63 -32.20
C LYS A 168 -7.22 -35.01 -32.77
N ASN A 169 -8.20 -35.25 -31.91
CA ASN A 169 -9.57 -35.63 -32.26
C ASN A 169 -10.53 -34.44 -32.25
N ASP A 170 -10.06 -33.23 -31.90
CA ASP A 170 -10.84 -31.99 -31.84
C ASP A 170 -12.11 -32.14 -30.99
N ASP A 171 -12.05 -32.91 -29.91
CA ASP A 171 -13.21 -33.17 -29.04
C ASP A 171 -13.33 -32.19 -27.88
N GLY A 172 -12.34 -31.30 -27.71
CA GLY A 172 -12.31 -30.28 -26.67
C GLY A 172 -11.78 -30.78 -25.32
N TYR A 173 -11.26 -32.00 -25.25
CA TYR A 173 -10.72 -32.61 -24.04
C TYR A 173 -9.37 -33.28 -24.29
N LEU A 174 -8.43 -33.16 -23.36
CA LEU A 174 -7.17 -33.90 -23.42
C LEU A 174 -7.26 -35.18 -22.62
N THR A 175 -6.93 -36.28 -23.28
CA THR A 175 -6.61 -37.53 -22.60
C THR A 175 -5.25 -37.43 -21.89
N SER A 176 -4.94 -38.41 -21.04
CA SER A 176 -3.62 -38.50 -20.39
C SER A 176 -2.45 -38.58 -21.38
N ILE A 177 -2.68 -39.05 -22.60
CA ILE A 177 -1.65 -39.12 -23.64
C ILE A 177 -1.41 -37.73 -24.22
N GLU A 178 -2.46 -37.01 -24.62
CA GLU A 178 -2.36 -35.67 -25.18
C GLU A 178 -1.89 -34.65 -24.14
N PHE A 179 -2.25 -34.86 -22.87
CA PHE A 179 -1.72 -34.08 -21.77
C PHE A 179 -0.20 -34.28 -21.57
N ASN A 180 0.35 -35.45 -21.88
CA ASN A 180 1.80 -35.65 -21.89
C ASN A 180 2.46 -34.93 -23.07
N ASP A 181 1.76 -34.75 -24.18
CA ASP A 181 2.23 -33.99 -25.35
C ASP A 181 2.23 -32.48 -25.06
N ILE A 182 1.23 -31.92 -24.36
CA ILE A 182 1.15 -30.47 -24.08
C ILE A 182 2.10 -30.01 -22.97
N ARG A 183 2.34 -30.86 -21.95
CA ARG A 183 3.17 -30.52 -20.79
C ARG A 183 4.55 -29.96 -21.14
N PRO A 184 5.37 -30.59 -22.01
CA PRO A 184 6.67 -30.02 -22.39
C PRO A 184 6.54 -28.68 -23.12
N LEU A 185 5.46 -28.46 -23.89
CA LEU A 185 5.23 -27.19 -24.58
C LEU A 185 4.94 -26.06 -23.58
N VAL A 186 4.10 -26.33 -22.57
CA VAL A 186 3.81 -25.39 -21.46
C VAL A 186 5.08 -25.07 -20.67
N LEU A 187 5.89 -26.08 -20.34
CA LEU A 187 7.17 -25.88 -19.66
C LEU A 187 8.13 -25.05 -20.50
N ALA A 188 8.25 -25.30 -21.81
CA ALA A 188 9.07 -24.50 -22.70
C ALA A 188 8.62 -23.02 -22.77
N LYS A 189 7.31 -22.74 -22.73
CA LYS A 189 6.79 -21.37 -22.62
C LYS A 189 7.16 -20.72 -21.28
N ALA A 190 7.07 -21.48 -20.18
CA ALA A 190 7.44 -20.99 -18.85
C ALA A 190 8.95 -20.70 -18.73
N GLU A 191 9.80 -21.56 -19.30
CA GLU A 191 11.26 -21.37 -19.39
C GLU A 191 11.60 -20.16 -20.26
N SER A 192 10.95 -20.01 -21.42
CA SER A 192 11.10 -18.83 -22.27
C SER A 192 10.71 -17.53 -21.55
N ALA A 193 9.67 -17.58 -20.71
CA ALA A 193 9.29 -16.45 -19.87
C ALA A 193 10.35 -16.16 -18.80
N ALA A 194 10.88 -17.18 -18.12
CA ALA A 194 11.95 -17.03 -17.15
C ALA A 194 13.23 -16.43 -17.78
N GLN A 195 13.58 -16.85 -18.99
CA GLN A 195 14.70 -16.27 -19.75
C GLN A 195 14.51 -14.78 -20.01
N ARG A 196 13.28 -14.33 -20.33
CA ARG A 196 12.99 -12.89 -20.51
C ARG A 196 13.10 -12.12 -19.20
N TYR A 197 12.60 -12.67 -18.10
CA TYR A 197 12.77 -12.03 -16.79
C TYR A 197 14.24 -11.91 -16.41
N LEU A 198 15.04 -12.95 -16.71
CA LEU A 198 16.46 -12.97 -16.39
C LEU A 198 17.18 -11.76 -16.99
N GLN A 199 16.84 -11.33 -18.20
CA GLN A 199 17.42 -10.12 -18.83
C GLN A 199 17.27 -8.82 -18.02
N THR A 200 16.31 -8.78 -17.09
CA THR A 200 16.05 -7.59 -16.24
C THR A 200 16.49 -7.78 -14.79
N VAL A 201 16.62 -9.03 -14.34
CA VAL A 201 16.93 -9.38 -12.96
C VAL A 201 18.41 -9.67 -12.78
N ASP A 202 19.05 -10.24 -13.80
CA ASP A 202 20.49 -10.44 -13.91
C ASP A 202 21.17 -9.06 -14.04
N LYS A 203 21.76 -8.60 -12.94
CA LYS A 203 22.40 -7.29 -12.83
C LYS A 203 23.85 -7.33 -13.27
N ASP A 204 24.54 -8.44 -13.04
CA ASP A 204 25.93 -8.61 -13.46
C ASP A 204 26.07 -9.05 -14.94
N HIS A 205 24.94 -9.36 -15.57
CA HIS A 205 24.79 -9.76 -16.97
C HIS A 205 25.55 -11.07 -17.31
N ASN A 206 25.70 -11.97 -16.32
CA ASN A 206 26.40 -13.23 -16.51
C ASN A 206 25.52 -14.34 -17.13
N GLY A 207 24.22 -14.07 -17.33
CA GLY A 207 23.24 -14.98 -17.92
C GLY A 207 22.65 -15.99 -16.92
N LEU A 208 22.95 -15.84 -15.64
CA LEU A 208 22.47 -16.67 -14.53
C LEU A 208 21.83 -15.77 -13.47
N LEU A 209 21.01 -16.37 -12.62
CA LEU A 209 20.38 -15.70 -11.49
C LEU A 209 21.15 -16.05 -10.22
N SER A 210 21.69 -15.06 -9.54
CA SER A 210 22.22 -15.20 -8.18
C SER A 210 21.11 -15.16 -7.12
N LEU A 211 21.39 -15.66 -5.91
CA LEU A 211 20.45 -15.55 -4.79
C LEU A 211 20.11 -14.10 -4.45
N LYS A 212 21.10 -13.20 -4.51
CA LYS A 212 20.91 -11.78 -4.20
C LYS A 212 19.97 -11.10 -5.20
N GLU A 213 20.17 -11.34 -6.49
CA GLU A 213 19.27 -10.82 -7.53
C GLU A 213 17.86 -11.37 -7.38
N ALA A 214 17.74 -12.67 -7.06
CA ALA A 214 16.45 -13.28 -6.78
C ALA A 214 15.76 -12.65 -5.57
N GLN A 215 16.49 -12.39 -4.48
CA GLN A 215 16.00 -11.71 -3.28
C GLN A 215 15.45 -10.32 -3.60
N GLU A 216 16.22 -9.49 -4.29
CA GLU A 216 15.81 -8.13 -4.67
C GLU A 216 14.59 -8.14 -5.62
N TYR A 217 14.60 -8.99 -6.65
CA TYR A 217 13.47 -9.13 -7.58
C TYR A 217 12.21 -9.63 -6.88
N ILE A 218 12.32 -10.67 -6.05
CA ILE A 218 11.17 -11.29 -5.40
C ILE A 218 10.60 -10.40 -4.30
N LEU A 219 11.44 -9.72 -3.53
CA LEU A 219 10.98 -8.74 -2.54
C LEU A 219 10.23 -7.60 -3.24
N LYS A 220 10.79 -7.06 -4.33
CA LYS A 220 10.17 -5.97 -5.10
C LYS A 220 8.81 -6.36 -5.70
N GLU A 221 8.71 -7.50 -6.36
CA GLU A 221 7.48 -7.90 -7.05
C GLU A 221 6.47 -8.54 -6.10
N TYR A 222 6.90 -9.43 -5.21
CA TYR A 222 6.00 -10.28 -4.40
C TYR A 222 5.99 -9.91 -2.92
N GLY A 223 6.89 -9.04 -2.45
CA GLY A 223 6.99 -8.67 -1.03
C GLY A 223 7.41 -9.84 -0.14
N ILE A 224 8.05 -10.86 -0.71
CA ILE A 224 8.51 -12.04 0.03
C ILE A 224 9.93 -11.74 0.50
N GLY A 225 10.12 -11.74 1.83
CA GLY A 225 11.38 -11.39 2.49
C GLY A 225 12.54 -12.33 2.17
N ASN A 226 13.76 -11.84 2.41
CA ASN A 226 15.01 -12.47 1.99
C ASN A 226 15.18 -13.90 2.54
N ARG A 227 14.73 -14.13 3.78
CA ARG A 227 14.76 -15.44 4.45
C ARG A 227 13.78 -16.44 3.85
N ASP A 228 12.64 -15.98 3.35
CA ASP A 228 11.67 -16.82 2.64
C ASP A 228 12.17 -17.19 1.25
N VAL A 229 12.78 -16.23 0.54
CA VAL A 229 13.41 -16.49 -0.75
C VAL A 229 14.49 -17.55 -0.61
N GLU A 230 15.36 -17.47 0.40
CA GLU A 230 16.39 -18.50 0.65
C GLU A 230 15.78 -19.89 0.89
N ARG A 231 14.69 -19.99 1.67
CA ARG A 231 14.01 -21.27 1.90
C ARG A 231 13.45 -21.85 0.61
N ILE A 232 12.83 -21.02 -0.23
CA ILE A 232 12.23 -21.45 -1.50
C ILE A 232 13.34 -21.80 -2.52
N TRP A 233 14.45 -21.06 -2.51
CA TRP A 233 15.64 -21.32 -3.31
C TRP A 233 16.17 -22.74 -3.07
N ARG A 234 16.32 -23.13 -1.81
CA ARG A 234 16.81 -24.45 -1.40
C ARG A 234 15.94 -25.63 -1.89
N LEU A 235 14.68 -25.37 -2.25
CA LEU A 235 13.78 -26.37 -2.84
C LEU A 235 14.01 -26.59 -4.34
N VAL A 236 14.84 -25.76 -4.97
CA VAL A 236 15.25 -25.87 -6.38
C VAL A 236 16.74 -26.22 -6.45
N VAL A 237 17.57 -25.48 -5.73
CA VAL A 237 19.02 -25.69 -5.64
C VAL A 237 19.45 -25.62 -4.17
N PRO A 238 19.89 -26.74 -3.55
CA PRO A 238 20.22 -26.77 -2.12
C PRO A 238 21.36 -25.84 -1.69
N ASN A 239 22.31 -25.58 -2.60
CA ASN A 239 23.46 -24.71 -2.37
C ASN A 239 23.13 -23.26 -2.78
N LEU A 240 23.35 -22.31 -1.88
CA LEU A 240 23.06 -20.89 -2.12
C LEU A 240 24.02 -20.20 -3.09
N ASN A 241 25.23 -20.77 -3.25
CA ASN A 241 26.26 -20.18 -4.11
C ASN A 241 26.14 -20.64 -5.57
N VAL A 242 25.20 -21.54 -5.88
CA VAL A 242 24.97 -22.03 -7.23
C VAL A 242 23.90 -21.17 -7.88
N GLU A 243 24.28 -20.43 -8.90
CA GLU A 243 23.38 -19.58 -9.68
C GLU A 243 22.45 -20.41 -10.58
N MET A 244 21.29 -19.86 -10.90
CA MET A 244 20.24 -20.55 -11.67
C MET A 244 20.22 -20.09 -13.12
N ASP A 245 20.23 -21.03 -14.05
CA ASP A 245 19.85 -20.76 -15.43
C ASP A 245 18.32 -20.52 -15.55
N ALA A 246 17.83 -20.20 -16.75
CA ALA A 246 16.40 -19.97 -16.97
C ALA A 246 15.52 -21.20 -16.65
N THR A 247 16.05 -22.41 -16.82
CA THR A 247 15.35 -23.65 -16.50
C THR A 247 15.09 -23.76 -14.99
N MET A 248 16.13 -23.57 -14.17
CA MET A 248 16.01 -23.55 -12.71
C MET A 248 15.21 -22.35 -12.22
N PHE A 249 15.40 -21.18 -12.82
CA PHE A 249 14.64 -19.98 -12.50
C PHE A 249 13.14 -20.16 -12.77
N SER A 250 12.74 -20.87 -13.84
CA SER A 250 11.33 -21.18 -14.10
C SER A 250 10.69 -22.01 -12.97
N LYS A 251 11.45 -22.95 -12.40
CA LYS A 251 11.01 -23.76 -11.25
C LYS A 251 10.91 -22.91 -9.99
N LEU A 252 11.85 -22.00 -9.77
CA LEU A 252 11.80 -21.03 -8.67
C LEU A 252 10.54 -20.15 -8.81
N ARG A 253 10.28 -19.58 -9.98
CA ARG A 253 9.09 -18.76 -10.26
C ARG A 253 7.79 -19.53 -9.99
N ARG A 254 7.70 -20.80 -10.39
CA ARG A 254 6.53 -21.65 -10.08
C ARG A 254 6.29 -21.77 -8.57
N ARG A 255 7.34 -21.95 -7.77
CA ARG A 255 7.22 -22.04 -6.31
C ARG A 255 6.84 -20.70 -5.68
N ILE A 256 7.41 -19.60 -6.16
CA ILE A 256 7.07 -18.23 -5.72
C ILE A 256 5.60 -17.93 -6.05
N ARG A 257 5.12 -18.31 -7.23
CA ARG A 257 3.71 -18.15 -7.59
C ARG A 257 2.78 -18.96 -6.69
N ALA A 258 3.11 -20.23 -6.42
CA ALA A 258 2.33 -21.02 -5.47
C ALA A 258 2.29 -20.38 -4.07
N MET A 259 3.41 -19.80 -3.62
CA MET A 259 3.48 -19.04 -2.38
C MET A 259 2.60 -17.79 -2.43
N SER A 260 2.68 -16.97 -3.48
CA SER A 260 1.90 -15.74 -3.61
C SER A 260 0.39 -16.01 -3.64
N ILE A 261 -0.05 -17.05 -4.34
CA ILE A 261 -1.47 -17.48 -4.37
C ILE A 261 -1.93 -17.89 -2.96
N ARG A 262 -1.10 -18.61 -2.22
CA ARG A 262 -1.41 -18.99 -0.84
C ARG A 262 -1.52 -17.77 0.07
N LEU A 263 -0.69 -16.74 -0.12
CA LEU A 263 -0.76 -15.49 0.61
C LEU A 263 -2.03 -14.70 0.23
N ALA A 264 -2.36 -14.64 -1.06
CA ALA A 264 -3.58 -14.03 -1.58
C ALA A 264 -4.83 -14.63 -0.93
N ARG A 265 -4.94 -15.97 -0.87
CA ARG A 265 -6.05 -16.66 -0.18
C ARG A 265 -6.20 -16.26 1.30
N LEU A 266 -5.10 -15.96 2.00
CA LEU A 266 -5.16 -15.50 3.39
C LEU A 266 -5.75 -14.10 3.52
N ILE A 267 -5.48 -13.23 2.54
CA ILE A 267 -6.05 -11.88 2.48
C ILE A 267 -7.53 -11.96 2.10
N MET A 268 -7.85 -12.74 1.06
CA MET A 268 -9.22 -12.97 0.59
C MET A 268 -10.12 -13.42 1.73
N LYS A 269 -9.68 -14.34 2.59
CA LYS A 269 -10.47 -14.81 3.74
C LYS A 269 -11.05 -13.69 4.64
N ASN A 270 -10.40 -12.53 4.71
CA ASN A 270 -10.89 -11.40 5.50
C ASN A 270 -11.74 -10.42 4.67
N ALA A 271 -11.55 -10.42 3.37
CA ALA A 271 -12.14 -9.48 2.42
C ALA A 271 -13.42 -10.03 1.76
N ASP A 272 -13.38 -11.27 1.29
CA ASP A 272 -14.48 -12.08 0.75
C ASP A 272 -15.55 -12.25 1.84
N LYS A 273 -16.58 -11.38 1.79
CA LYS A 273 -17.63 -11.34 2.83
C LYS A 273 -18.73 -12.37 2.61
N ASN A 274 -18.93 -12.79 1.37
CA ASN A 274 -19.93 -13.77 0.95
C ASN A 274 -19.38 -15.22 0.93
N GLU A 275 -18.08 -15.41 1.18
CA GLU A 275 -17.38 -16.69 1.23
C GLU A 275 -17.51 -17.49 -0.08
N ASP A 276 -17.62 -16.81 -1.23
CA ASP A 276 -17.72 -17.46 -2.54
C ASP A 276 -16.36 -17.80 -3.16
N GLY A 277 -15.26 -17.40 -2.50
CA GLY A 277 -13.90 -17.67 -2.91
C GLY A 277 -13.37 -16.73 -3.98
N HIS A 278 -14.10 -15.66 -4.32
CA HIS A 278 -13.74 -14.65 -5.30
C HIS A 278 -13.68 -13.27 -4.63
N ILE A 279 -13.11 -12.30 -5.33
CA ILE A 279 -13.07 -10.90 -4.89
C ILE A 279 -13.74 -10.05 -5.95
N ASP A 280 -14.85 -9.42 -5.59
CA ASP A 280 -15.55 -8.52 -6.50
C ASP A 280 -14.83 -7.16 -6.61
N LYS A 281 -15.30 -6.31 -7.53
CA LYS A 281 -14.71 -4.97 -7.74
C LYS A 281 -14.75 -4.07 -6.50
N ARG A 282 -15.80 -4.15 -5.69
CA ARG A 282 -15.95 -3.32 -4.48
C ARG A 282 -15.02 -3.80 -3.39
N GLU A 283 -14.88 -5.11 -3.23
CA GLU A 283 -13.94 -5.73 -2.31
C GLU A 283 -12.49 -5.40 -2.72
N ALA A 284 -12.16 -5.50 -4.01
CA ALA A 284 -10.85 -5.09 -4.53
C ALA A 284 -10.55 -3.60 -4.25
N GLN A 285 -11.53 -2.72 -4.46
CA GLN A 285 -11.41 -1.28 -4.15
C GLN A 285 -11.14 -1.05 -2.66
N LYS A 286 -11.90 -1.71 -1.79
CA LYS A 286 -11.72 -1.60 -0.34
C LYS A 286 -10.34 -2.08 0.10
N ILE A 287 -9.86 -3.20 -0.43
CA ILE A 287 -8.52 -3.73 -0.12
C ILE A 287 -7.45 -2.75 -0.56
N ALA A 288 -7.50 -2.27 -1.80
CA ALA A 288 -6.52 -1.35 -2.35
C ALA A 288 -6.49 0.00 -1.59
N PHE A 289 -7.65 0.48 -1.17
CA PHE A 289 -7.77 1.68 -0.36
C PHE A 289 -7.26 1.47 1.08
N GLU A 290 -7.60 0.35 1.73
CA GLU A 290 -7.12 0.04 3.08
C GLU A 290 -5.60 -0.14 3.11
N GLN A 291 -5.00 -0.79 2.11
CA GLN A 291 -3.56 -1.04 2.04
C GLN A 291 -2.75 0.19 1.64
N GLU A 292 -3.17 0.90 0.58
CA GLU A 292 -2.33 1.93 -0.05
C GLU A 292 -3.06 3.26 -0.30
N GLY A 293 -4.35 3.35 0.00
CA GLY A 293 -5.16 4.55 -0.26
C GLY A 293 -5.40 4.80 -1.74
N ILE A 294 -5.40 3.73 -2.54
CA ILE A 294 -5.60 3.82 -3.99
C ILE A 294 -7.07 4.10 -4.28
N SER A 295 -7.33 5.06 -5.15
CA SER A 295 -8.69 5.49 -5.48
C SER A 295 -9.47 4.42 -6.26
N ALA A 296 -10.80 4.42 -6.13
CA ALA A 296 -11.66 3.45 -6.81
C ALA A 296 -11.49 3.44 -8.35
N GLY A 297 -11.21 4.60 -8.94
CA GLY A 297 -10.98 4.74 -10.38
C GLY A 297 -9.73 4.00 -10.83
N ASP A 298 -8.62 4.18 -10.10
CA ASP A 298 -7.36 3.54 -10.46
C ASP A 298 -7.38 2.02 -10.22
N VAL A 299 -8.26 1.52 -9.35
CA VAL A 299 -8.43 0.08 -9.08
C VAL A 299 -9.14 -0.64 -10.22
N ASN A 300 -10.11 0.00 -10.88
CA ASN A 300 -10.88 -0.65 -11.95
C ASN A 300 -9.96 -1.07 -13.12
N GLU A 301 -9.00 -0.23 -13.50
CA GLU A 301 -7.99 -0.57 -14.51
C GLU A 301 -7.10 -1.74 -14.06
N MET A 302 -6.78 -1.84 -12.77
CA MET A 302 -5.98 -2.94 -12.23
C MET A 302 -6.73 -4.26 -12.31
N VAL A 303 -7.98 -4.30 -11.86
CA VAL A 303 -8.84 -5.50 -11.90
C VAL A 303 -8.96 -6.00 -13.34
N MET A 304 -9.28 -5.11 -14.28
CA MET A 304 -9.39 -5.45 -15.70
C MET A 304 -8.09 -6.01 -16.32
N SER A 305 -6.93 -5.68 -15.75
CA SER A 305 -5.64 -6.15 -16.26
C SER A 305 -5.24 -7.55 -15.78
N VAL A 306 -5.93 -8.09 -14.77
CA VAL A 306 -5.61 -9.38 -14.15
C VAL A 306 -6.76 -10.38 -14.20
N ASP A 307 -7.98 -9.93 -14.49
CA ASP A 307 -9.17 -10.76 -14.78
C ASP A 307 -8.96 -11.50 -16.13
N ASP A 308 -8.29 -12.65 -16.08
CA ASP A 308 -7.83 -13.38 -17.29
C ASP A 308 -9.01 -14.09 -17.97
N ASN A 309 -9.98 -14.57 -17.19
CA ASN A 309 -11.17 -15.24 -17.70
C ASN A 309 -12.34 -14.28 -18.03
N ASN A 310 -12.21 -12.97 -17.70
CA ASN A 310 -13.20 -11.92 -17.94
C ASN A 310 -14.57 -12.19 -17.31
N ASP A 311 -14.60 -12.83 -16.14
CA ASP A 311 -15.84 -13.07 -15.40
C ASP A 311 -16.27 -11.86 -14.54
N GLY A 312 -15.38 -10.88 -14.38
CA GLY A 312 -15.61 -9.65 -13.65
C GLY A 312 -15.31 -9.73 -12.14
N GLU A 313 -14.87 -10.89 -11.66
CA GLU A 313 -14.43 -11.16 -10.30
C GLU A 313 -12.96 -11.60 -10.32
N LEU A 314 -12.32 -11.70 -9.15
CA LEU A 314 -10.93 -12.14 -9.04
C LEU A 314 -10.85 -13.44 -8.25
N ASN A 315 -10.46 -14.52 -8.91
CA ASN A 315 -10.06 -15.74 -8.23
C ASN A 315 -8.69 -15.58 -7.54
N ALA A 316 -8.29 -16.54 -6.70
CA ALA A 316 -7.06 -16.40 -5.90
C ALA A 316 -5.77 -16.16 -6.70
N PRO A 317 -5.53 -16.85 -7.83
CA PRO A 317 -4.46 -16.50 -8.77
C PRO A 317 -4.48 -15.06 -9.31
N GLU A 318 -5.63 -14.59 -9.78
CA GLU A 318 -5.78 -13.23 -10.32
C GLU A 318 -5.63 -12.17 -9.23
N PHE A 319 -6.19 -12.44 -8.04
CA PHE A 319 -6.01 -11.59 -6.87
C PHE A 319 -4.55 -11.54 -6.40
N ALA A 320 -3.76 -12.62 -6.56
CA ALA A 320 -2.33 -12.58 -6.30
C ALA A 320 -1.57 -11.67 -7.29
N ASP A 321 -2.00 -11.64 -8.55
CA ASP A 321 -1.46 -10.73 -9.56
C ASP A 321 -1.93 -9.28 -9.33
N PHE A 322 -3.17 -9.07 -8.84
CA PHE A 322 -3.68 -7.78 -8.36
C PHE A 322 -2.81 -7.21 -7.22
N GLU A 323 -2.53 -8.00 -6.19
CA GLU A 323 -1.67 -7.63 -5.06
C GLU A 323 -0.24 -7.26 -5.51
N ARG A 324 0.28 -7.89 -6.57
CA ARG A 324 1.56 -7.50 -7.18
C ARG A 324 1.51 -6.09 -7.78
N ILE A 325 0.40 -5.71 -8.42
CA ILE A 325 0.21 -4.36 -8.96
C ILE A 325 0.05 -3.33 -7.82
N ILE A 326 -0.70 -3.66 -6.76
CA ILE A 326 -0.82 -2.81 -5.55
C ILE A 326 0.57 -2.50 -4.99
N ARG A 327 1.41 -3.53 -4.83
CA ARG A 327 2.79 -3.37 -4.37
C ARG A 327 3.63 -2.47 -5.29
N SER A 328 3.51 -2.66 -6.60
CA SER A 328 4.21 -1.80 -7.56
C SER A 328 3.84 -0.32 -7.36
N ARG A 329 2.55 -0.01 -7.16
CA ARG A 329 2.07 1.34 -6.84
C ARG A 329 2.54 1.84 -5.48
N ALA A 330 2.61 0.97 -4.47
CA ALA A 330 3.15 1.29 -3.15
C ALA A 330 4.61 1.77 -3.25
N ILE A 331 5.43 1.04 -4.02
CA ILE A 331 6.84 1.37 -4.28
C ILE A 331 6.97 2.71 -5.01
N ASP A 332 6.16 2.96 -6.03
CA ASP A 332 6.19 4.25 -6.73
C ASP A 332 5.75 5.42 -5.84
N THR A 333 4.82 5.17 -4.92
CA THR A 333 4.44 6.15 -3.90
C THR A 333 5.58 6.38 -2.92
N SER A 334 6.33 5.35 -2.54
CA SER A 334 7.52 5.46 -1.70
C SER A 334 8.64 6.24 -2.37
N LYS A 335 8.89 6.05 -3.67
CA LYS A 335 9.82 6.88 -4.45
C LYS A 335 9.42 8.35 -4.48
N LYS A 336 8.11 8.65 -4.53
CA LYS A 336 7.62 10.03 -4.45
C LYS A 336 7.79 10.60 -3.05
N ALA A 337 7.48 9.82 -2.02
CA ALA A 337 7.63 10.21 -0.61
C ALA A 337 9.10 10.44 -0.24
N LEU A 338 10.03 9.64 -0.75
CA LEU A 338 11.47 9.81 -0.57
C LEU A 338 11.92 11.24 -0.88
N LYS A 339 11.41 11.89 -1.93
CA LYS A 339 11.76 13.27 -2.27
C LYS A 339 11.50 14.31 -1.16
N VAL A 340 10.65 13.97 -0.20
CA VAL A 340 10.30 14.82 0.95
C VAL A 340 10.98 14.36 2.22
N VAL A 341 11.15 13.04 2.37
CA VAL A 341 11.61 12.38 3.60
C VAL A 341 13.13 12.21 3.63
N ASP A 342 13.73 11.80 2.51
CA ASP A 342 15.17 11.66 2.33
C ASP A 342 15.79 13.04 2.16
N ARG A 343 16.46 13.49 3.21
CA ARG A 343 16.89 14.87 3.33
C ARG A 343 18.36 15.06 2.97
N ASP A 344 19.15 14.01 3.11
CA ASP A 344 20.54 13.99 2.67
C ASP A 344 20.70 13.57 1.20
N GLY A 345 19.62 13.09 0.57
CA GLY A 345 19.59 12.70 -0.84
C GLY A 345 20.27 11.35 -1.09
N SER A 346 20.36 10.50 -0.06
CA SER A 346 20.96 9.17 -0.14
C SER A 346 20.19 8.19 -1.02
N GLY A 347 18.91 8.47 -1.29
CA GLY A 347 17.98 7.57 -1.97
C GLY A 347 17.34 6.52 -1.06
N THR A 348 17.63 6.60 0.25
CA THR A 348 17.16 5.68 1.29
C THR A 348 16.54 6.46 2.45
N VAL A 349 15.81 5.77 3.34
CA VAL A 349 15.21 6.37 4.55
C VAL A 349 15.85 5.75 5.78
N THR A 350 16.57 6.56 6.55
CA THR A 350 17.02 6.18 7.88
C THR A 350 15.83 6.14 8.85
N MET A 351 15.96 5.47 9.99
CA MET A 351 14.94 5.55 11.06
C MET A 351 14.62 7.01 11.48
N ASP A 352 15.48 7.99 11.15
CA ASP A 352 15.43 9.34 11.72
C ASP A 352 14.44 10.16 10.92
N GLU A 353 14.63 10.05 9.61
CA GLU A 353 13.73 10.48 8.56
C GLU A 353 12.36 9.83 8.75
N ALA A 354 12.34 8.51 8.99
CA ALA A 354 11.12 7.77 9.25
C ALA A 354 10.37 8.27 10.50
N LYS A 355 11.05 8.41 11.66
CA LYS A 355 10.43 8.88 12.91
C LYS A 355 9.76 10.21 12.71
N ARG A 356 10.46 11.18 12.12
CA ARG A 356 9.92 12.53 11.99
C ARG A 356 8.58 12.53 11.26
N ILE A 357 8.53 11.88 10.10
CA ILE A 357 7.34 11.91 9.25
C ILE A 357 6.20 11.12 9.89
N ALA A 358 6.50 9.95 10.45
CA ALA A 358 5.48 9.13 11.09
C ALA A 358 4.95 9.76 12.39
N PHE A 359 5.77 10.51 13.12
CA PHE A 359 5.35 11.27 14.29
C PHE A 359 4.44 12.44 13.92
N ASP A 360 4.84 13.25 12.93
CA ASP A 360 4.02 14.39 12.47
C ASP A 360 2.67 13.91 11.90
N HIS A 361 2.66 12.81 11.15
CA HIS A 361 1.46 12.31 10.48
C HIS A 361 0.56 11.49 11.41
N TYR A 362 1.13 10.68 12.31
CA TYR A 362 0.37 9.66 13.06
C TYR A 362 0.60 9.70 14.58
N GLY A 363 1.52 10.54 15.07
CA GLY A 363 1.93 10.56 16.48
C GLY A 363 2.70 9.30 16.90
N PHE A 364 3.30 8.58 15.94
CA PHE A 364 4.05 7.36 16.25
C PHE A 364 5.48 7.69 16.65
N ASP A 365 5.84 7.34 17.88
CA ASP A 365 7.19 7.46 18.38
C ASP A 365 8.10 6.32 17.90
N GLU A 366 9.39 6.41 18.20
CA GLU A 366 10.36 5.38 17.84
C GLU A 366 10.08 4.03 18.51
N LYS A 367 9.42 4.01 19.68
CA LYS A 367 9.09 2.74 20.35
C LYS A 367 8.10 1.94 19.53
N ILE A 368 7.15 2.63 18.89
CA ILE A 368 6.19 2.06 17.96
C ILE A 368 6.86 1.71 16.62
N LEU A 369 7.69 2.59 16.08
CA LEU A 369 8.28 2.43 14.73
C LEU A 369 9.45 1.46 14.68
N GLY A 370 10.23 1.33 15.76
CA GLY A 370 11.40 0.47 15.90
C GLY A 370 11.21 -0.93 15.32
N PRO A 371 10.21 -1.70 15.81
CA PRO A 371 9.92 -3.03 15.31
C PRO A 371 9.51 -3.06 13.83
N PHE A 372 8.77 -2.06 13.35
CA PHE A 372 8.32 -2.01 11.95
C PHE A 372 9.46 -1.68 11.00
N PHE A 373 10.38 -0.80 11.41
CA PHE A 373 11.56 -0.46 10.64
C PHE A 373 12.50 -1.65 10.53
N ALA A 374 12.83 -2.29 11.67
CA ALA A 374 13.67 -3.48 11.69
C ALA A 374 13.06 -4.67 10.94
N GLN A 375 11.73 -4.71 10.80
CA GLN A 375 11.05 -5.69 9.97
C GLN A 375 11.12 -5.36 8.47
N ALA A 376 11.10 -4.07 8.12
CA ALA A 376 11.15 -3.63 6.73
C ALA A 376 12.58 -3.62 6.16
N ASP A 377 13.59 -3.38 6.98
CA ASP A 377 15.02 -3.44 6.67
C ASP A 377 15.45 -4.90 6.45
N GLU A 378 15.21 -5.42 5.25
CA GLU A 378 15.37 -6.83 4.89
C GLU A 378 16.84 -7.21 4.68
N ASN A 379 17.69 -6.23 4.35
CA ASN A 379 19.13 -6.40 4.19
C ASN A 379 19.93 -6.05 5.47
N GLU A 380 19.27 -5.53 6.50
CA GLU A 380 19.81 -5.13 7.81
C GLU A 380 20.93 -4.06 7.69
N ASP A 381 20.81 -3.14 6.73
CA ASP A 381 21.79 -2.07 6.49
C ASP A 381 21.53 -0.77 7.28
N GLY A 382 20.42 -0.73 8.03
CA GLY A 382 20.02 0.39 8.88
C GLY A 382 19.29 1.52 8.13
N GLN A 383 19.01 1.33 6.85
CA GLN A 383 18.28 2.25 5.98
C GLN A 383 17.21 1.49 5.20
N LEU A 384 16.17 2.18 4.75
CA LEU A 384 15.12 1.58 3.93
C LEU A 384 15.25 2.10 2.50
N ASP A 385 15.46 1.19 1.56
CA ASP A 385 15.35 1.51 0.14
C ASP A 385 13.88 1.77 -0.27
N PRO A 386 13.58 2.18 -1.51
CA PRO A 386 12.20 2.46 -1.92
C PRO A 386 11.23 1.27 -1.79
N VAL A 387 11.72 0.03 -1.86
CA VAL A 387 10.94 -1.20 -1.72
C VAL A 387 10.65 -1.47 -0.25
N GLU A 388 11.67 -1.43 0.59
CA GLU A 388 11.56 -1.61 2.04
C GLU A 388 10.70 -0.50 2.67
N PHE A 389 10.89 0.74 2.22
CA PHE A 389 10.09 1.88 2.66
C PHE A 389 8.60 1.74 2.28
N ALA A 390 8.27 1.08 1.17
CA ALA A 390 6.88 0.75 0.85
C ALA A 390 6.28 -0.24 1.86
N GLY A 391 7.02 -1.31 2.20
CA GLY A 391 6.62 -2.24 3.24
C GLY A 391 6.40 -1.55 4.59
N PHE A 392 7.35 -0.70 5.00
CA PHE A 392 7.26 0.09 6.23
C PHE A 392 6.02 1.00 6.27
N ARG A 393 5.75 1.74 5.17
CA ARG A 393 4.57 2.62 5.06
C ARG A 393 3.26 1.86 5.15
N SER A 394 3.17 0.68 4.52
CA SER A 394 1.97 -0.16 4.56
C SER A 394 1.65 -0.65 5.99
N VAL A 395 2.69 -1.00 6.76
CA VAL A 395 2.56 -1.38 8.18
C VAL A 395 2.13 -0.20 9.05
N ILE A 396 2.71 0.98 8.84
CA ILE A 396 2.29 2.21 9.54
C ILE A 396 0.82 2.53 9.26
N ARG A 397 0.39 2.48 7.99
CA ARG A 397 -1.01 2.72 7.61
C ARG A 397 -1.93 1.72 8.30
N SER A 398 -1.59 0.44 8.29
CA SER A 398 -2.35 -0.60 8.99
C SER A 398 -2.48 -0.33 10.49
N LYS A 399 -1.42 0.18 11.13
CA LYS A 399 -1.45 0.58 12.54
C LYS A 399 -2.32 1.82 12.77
N ALA A 400 -2.29 2.81 11.88
CA ALA A 400 -3.13 3.99 11.93
C ALA A 400 -4.63 3.64 11.81
N VAL A 401 -4.99 2.77 10.86
CA VAL A 401 -6.37 2.27 10.70
C VAL A 401 -6.85 1.54 11.96
N LYS A 402 -5.96 0.78 12.61
CA LYS A 402 -6.31 0.13 13.88
C LYS A 402 -6.53 1.14 15.00
N ASN A 403 -5.65 2.13 15.15
CA ASN A 403 -5.85 3.16 16.16
C ASN A 403 -7.13 3.98 15.89
N ALA A 404 -7.47 4.21 14.63
CA ALA A 404 -8.72 4.88 14.25
C ALA A 404 -9.95 4.07 14.68
N LEU A 405 -9.93 2.73 14.59
CA LEU A 405 -11.00 1.88 15.13
C LEU A 405 -11.19 2.05 16.64
N ASP A 406 -10.09 2.15 17.40
CA ASP A 406 -10.16 2.35 18.85
C ASP A 406 -10.76 3.74 19.17
N ILE A 407 -10.32 4.77 18.45
CA ILE A 407 -10.82 6.15 18.60
C ILE A 407 -12.28 6.29 18.14
N MET A 408 -12.70 5.54 17.12
CA MET A 408 -14.06 5.56 16.59
C MET A 408 -15.10 5.30 17.68
N GLN A 409 -14.82 4.38 18.61
CA GLN A 409 -15.72 4.06 19.73
C GLN A 409 -16.00 5.25 20.65
N GLU A 410 -15.11 6.24 20.69
CA GLU A 410 -15.29 7.46 21.50
C GLU A 410 -16.02 8.58 20.74
N ILE A 411 -16.00 8.54 19.41
CA ILE A 411 -16.54 9.58 18.52
C ILE A 411 -17.94 9.21 18.04
N ASP A 412 -18.13 7.96 17.64
CA ASP A 412 -19.38 7.36 17.14
C ASP A 412 -20.44 7.39 18.24
N SER A 413 -21.26 8.43 18.23
CA SER A 413 -22.20 8.73 19.31
C SER A 413 -23.54 8.03 19.10
N ASP A 414 -23.90 7.73 17.86
CA ASP A 414 -25.12 7.00 17.52
C ASP A 414 -24.90 5.48 17.37
N GLY A 415 -23.64 5.03 17.36
CA GLY A 415 -23.24 3.63 17.37
C GLY A 415 -23.46 2.93 16.03
N ASP A 416 -23.49 3.68 14.93
CA ASP A 416 -23.75 3.14 13.60
C ASP A 416 -22.50 2.53 12.93
N GLY A 417 -21.33 2.66 13.56
CA GLY A 417 -20.05 2.14 13.08
C GLY A 417 -19.35 3.04 12.07
N TYR A 418 -19.84 4.27 11.87
CA TYR A 418 -19.29 5.27 10.98
C TYR A 418 -19.23 6.63 11.67
N ILE A 419 -18.40 7.54 11.17
CA ILE A 419 -18.32 8.91 11.70
C ILE A 419 -18.98 9.88 10.73
N ASN A 420 -20.05 10.54 11.14
CA ASN A 420 -20.66 11.60 10.34
C ASN A 420 -19.96 12.96 10.56
N ASN A 421 -20.25 13.96 9.72
CA ASN A 421 -19.61 15.27 9.81
C ASN A 421 -19.84 15.98 11.16
N SER A 422 -21.01 15.82 11.79
CA SER A 422 -21.28 16.45 13.08
C SER A 422 -20.37 15.90 14.18
N GLU A 423 -20.15 14.59 14.18
CA GLU A 423 -19.26 13.90 15.11
C GLU A 423 -17.80 14.26 14.86
N ALA A 424 -17.38 14.29 13.59
CA ALA A 424 -16.04 14.70 13.18
C ALA A 424 -15.73 16.15 13.63
N VAL A 425 -16.65 17.09 13.41
CA VAL A 425 -16.54 18.49 13.88
C VAL A 425 -16.51 18.56 15.40
N ALA A 426 -17.37 17.81 16.09
CA ALA A 426 -17.39 17.80 17.55
C ALA A 426 -16.07 17.30 18.14
N MET A 427 -15.47 16.27 17.54
CA MET A 427 -14.17 15.74 17.95
C MET A 427 -13.04 16.73 17.66
N ALA A 428 -12.91 17.20 16.41
CA ALA A 428 -11.82 18.11 16.03
C ALA A 428 -11.89 19.43 16.80
N ARG A 429 -13.09 19.92 17.10
CA ARG A 429 -13.27 21.09 17.98
C ARG A 429 -12.87 20.79 19.42
N ARG A 430 -13.23 19.62 19.96
CA ARG A 430 -12.88 19.25 21.34
C ARG A 430 -11.36 19.09 21.52
N GLN A 431 -10.70 18.39 20.60
CA GLN A 431 -9.27 18.09 20.69
C GLN A 431 -8.42 19.28 20.24
N ASP A 432 -8.79 19.88 19.10
CA ASP A 432 -7.98 20.87 18.40
C ASP A 432 -8.57 22.26 18.27
N ASP A 433 -9.78 22.50 18.80
CA ASP A 433 -10.48 23.80 18.66
C ASP A 433 -10.51 24.27 17.19
N MET A 434 -10.58 23.29 16.29
CA MET A 434 -10.56 23.52 14.86
C MET A 434 -11.87 24.15 14.41
N ASP A 435 -11.78 25.08 13.46
CA ASP A 435 -12.95 25.72 12.88
C ASP A 435 -13.83 24.68 12.14
N PRO A 436 -15.17 24.69 12.33
CA PRO A 436 -16.06 23.72 11.69
C PRO A 436 -15.96 23.68 10.16
N LYS A 437 -15.67 24.81 9.49
CA LYS A 437 -15.55 24.86 8.04
C LYS A 437 -14.23 24.22 7.59
N GLU A 438 -13.15 24.44 8.32
CA GLU A 438 -11.89 23.76 8.07
C GLU A 438 -12.04 22.25 8.25
N THR A 439 -12.64 21.82 9.37
CA THR A 439 -12.89 20.40 9.62
C THR A 439 -13.77 19.76 8.55
N PHE A 440 -14.81 20.44 8.08
CA PHE A 440 -15.65 19.96 6.98
C PHE A 440 -14.85 19.76 5.69
N ASN A 441 -13.91 20.66 5.37
CA ASN A 441 -13.06 20.48 4.19
C ASN A 441 -12.15 19.25 4.33
N LEU A 442 -11.58 19.01 5.51
CA LEU A 442 -10.79 17.80 5.77
C LEU A 442 -11.64 16.53 5.71
N PHE A 443 -12.86 16.58 6.23
CA PHE A 443 -13.84 15.50 6.14
C PHE A 443 -14.13 15.13 4.69
N VAL A 444 -14.41 16.11 3.83
CA VAL A 444 -14.68 15.88 2.40
C VAL A 444 -13.45 15.32 1.66
N ILE A 445 -12.23 15.65 2.09
CA ILE A 445 -11.00 15.08 1.51
C ILE A 445 -10.84 13.60 1.93
N ALA A 446 -11.24 13.27 3.16
CA ALA A 446 -11.15 11.92 3.70
C ALA A 446 -12.28 10.98 3.23
N ASP A 447 -13.49 11.50 3.01
CA ASP A 447 -14.67 10.80 2.48
C ASP A 447 -14.49 10.50 0.98
N GLN A 448 -13.83 9.39 0.68
CA GLN A 448 -13.40 9.05 -0.68
C GLN A 448 -14.56 8.50 -1.50
N ASP A 449 -15.42 7.69 -0.88
CA ASP A 449 -16.59 7.13 -1.54
C ASP A 449 -17.78 8.12 -1.60
N LYS A 450 -17.67 9.26 -0.91
CA LYS A 450 -18.67 10.33 -0.83
C LYS A 450 -19.98 9.86 -0.22
N SER A 451 -19.90 8.90 0.70
CA SER A 451 -21.06 8.41 1.43
C SER A 451 -21.61 9.45 2.42
N GLY A 452 -20.83 10.49 2.73
CA GLY A 452 -21.17 11.48 3.75
C GLY A 452 -20.90 11.00 5.18
N LYS A 453 -20.21 9.87 5.32
CA LYS A 453 -19.74 9.27 6.57
C LYS A 453 -18.32 8.74 6.35
N LEU A 454 -17.55 8.60 7.43
CA LEU A 454 -16.20 8.04 7.37
C LEU A 454 -16.20 6.63 7.94
N ASP A 455 -15.69 5.67 7.17
CA ASP A 455 -15.34 4.36 7.70
C ASP A 455 -14.02 4.41 8.51
N LYS A 456 -13.57 3.26 9.03
CA LYS A 456 -12.33 3.18 9.84
C LYS A 456 -11.06 3.63 9.10
N VAL A 457 -11.00 3.45 7.78
CA VAL A 457 -9.84 3.77 6.94
C VAL A 457 -9.86 5.26 6.65
N GLU A 458 -11.02 5.77 6.25
CA GLU A 458 -11.24 7.20 6.01
C GLU A 458 -11.08 8.02 7.29
N LEU A 459 -11.51 7.49 8.44
CA LEU A 459 -11.26 8.09 9.75
C LEU A 459 -9.76 8.17 10.05
N ALA A 460 -8.97 7.15 9.71
CA ALA A 460 -7.52 7.20 9.90
C ALA A 460 -6.86 8.29 9.06
N ASP A 461 -7.30 8.45 7.81
CA ASP A 461 -6.86 9.54 6.93
C ASP A 461 -7.33 10.91 7.43
N PHE A 462 -8.56 11.01 7.93
CA PHE A 462 -9.10 12.23 8.55
C PHE A 462 -8.31 12.64 9.80
N LEU A 463 -8.04 11.72 10.72
CA LEU A 463 -7.26 11.98 11.93
C LEU A 463 -5.85 12.46 11.59
N ARG A 464 -5.21 11.86 10.58
CA ARG A 464 -3.92 12.32 10.04
C ARG A 464 -4.02 13.75 9.50
N LEU A 465 -5.06 14.07 8.73
CA LEU A 465 -5.27 15.42 8.18
C LEU A 465 -5.52 16.46 9.28
N VAL A 466 -6.34 16.14 10.28
CA VAL A 466 -6.60 16.99 11.44
C VAL A 466 -5.31 17.26 12.20
N ARG A 467 -4.50 16.23 12.46
CA ARG A 467 -3.20 16.38 13.10
C ARG A 467 -2.28 17.31 12.29
N LEU A 468 -2.18 17.12 10.99
CA LEU A 468 -1.34 17.97 10.13
C LEU A 468 -1.81 19.43 10.11
N SER A 469 -3.12 19.67 10.12
CA SER A 469 -3.66 21.03 10.29
C SER A 469 -3.31 21.61 11.67
N ALA A 470 -3.46 20.83 12.75
CA ALA A 470 -3.09 21.27 14.10
C ALA A 470 -1.60 21.59 14.23
N ILE A 471 -0.71 20.81 13.61
CA ILE A 471 0.73 21.07 13.55
C ILE A 471 1.03 22.35 12.78
N LYS A 472 0.34 22.56 11.64
CA LYS A 472 0.47 23.80 10.86
C LYS A 472 0.05 25.01 11.70
N PHE A 473 -1.08 24.93 12.39
CA PHE A 473 -1.54 25.96 13.31
C PHE A 473 -0.51 26.24 14.42
N ALA A 474 -0.01 25.20 15.08
CA ALA A 474 1.03 25.31 16.10
C ALA A 474 2.32 25.96 15.55
N THR A 475 2.67 25.69 14.29
CA THR A 475 3.81 26.29 13.61
C THR A 475 3.60 27.79 13.31
N GLU A 476 2.41 28.18 12.86
CA GLU A 476 2.07 29.57 12.56
C GLU A 476 2.00 30.43 13.82
N HIS A 477 1.52 29.85 14.93
CA HIS A 477 1.42 30.50 16.24
C HIS A 477 2.60 30.21 17.18
N PHE A 478 3.69 29.60 16.67
CA PHE A 478 4.85 29.20 17.47
C PHE A 478 5.45 30.36 18.29
N LYS A 479 5.43 31.58 17.72
CA LYS A 479 5.92 32.82 18.36
C LYS A 479 5.13 33.25 19.59
N GLU A 480 3.92 32.76 19.77
CA GLU A 480 3.11 33.06 20.97
C GLU A 480 3.58 32.27 22.18
N PHE A 481 4.26 31.15 21.94
CA PHE A 481 4.82 30.27 22.96
C PHE A 481 6.30 30.58 23.25
N ASP A 482 7.05 31.01 22.22
CA ASP A 482 8.45 31.47 22.30
C ASP A 482 8.53 32.92 22.84
N MET A 483 8.49 33.04 24.16
CA MET A 483 8.41 34.33 24.87
C MET A 483 9.73 35.09 24.80
N ASN A 484 10.85 34.36 24.86
CA ASN A 484 12.18 34.94 24.85
C ASN A 484 12.73 35.19 23.42
N LYS A 485 12.02 34.70 22.38
CA LYS A 485 12.31 34.84 20.95
C LYS A 485 13.58 34.11 20.50
N ASP A 486 13.94 33.03 21.19
CA ASP A 486 15.09 32.18 20.85
C ASP A 486 14.76 31.09 19.81
N LYS A 487 13.50 31.03 19.36
CA LYS A 487 12.94 30.08 18.40
C LYS A 487 12.80 28.65 18.92
N THR A 488 12.84 28.47 20.23
CA THR A 488 12.50 27.22 20.90
C THR A 488 11.29 27.43 21.80
N VAL A 489 10.59 26.35 22.15
CA VAL A 489 9.51 26.40 23.14
C VAL A 489 9.92 25.49 24.28
N THR A 490 10.36 26.10 25.36
CA THR A 490 10.91 25.40 26.52
C THR A 490 9.84 25.15 27.58
N ILE A 491 10.16 24.25 28.51
CA ILE A 491 9.29 23.93 29.64
C ILE A 491 8.98 25.14 30.54
N ASP A 492 9.94 26.05 30.71
CA ASP A 492 9.80 27.22 31.57
C ASP A 492 8.77 28.22 30.98
N GLU A 493 8.79 28.40 29.65
CA GLU A 493 7.82 29.24 28.94
C GLU A 493 6.42 28.65 28.99
N LEU A 494 6.30 27.33 28.81
CA LEU A 494 5.01 26.64 28.91
C LEU A 494 4.46 26.62 30.34
N GLU A 495 5.31 26.45 31.37
CA GLU A 495 4.89 26.49 32.77
C GLU A 495 4.21 27.80 33.13
N GLU A 496 4.81 28.93 32.75
CA GLU A 496 4.26 30.25 33.02
C GLU A 496 2.91 30.44 32.32
N LEU A 497 2.83 30.12 31.03
CA LEU A 497 1.60 30.24 30.24
C LEU A 497 0.47 29.36 30.79
N ILE A 498 0.75 28.10 31.11
CA ILE A 498 -0.23 27.14 31.59
C ILE A 498 -0.69 27.46 33.01
N GLU A 499 0.21 27.85 33.91
CA GLU A 499 -0.12 28.25 35.27
C GLU A 499 -1.01 29.50 35.26
N LEU A 500 -0.67 30.51 34.46
CA LEU A 500 -1.44 31.75 34.37
C LEU A 500 -2.87 31.49 33.88
N LYS A 501 -3.03 30.68 32.83
CA LYS A 501 -4.28 30.46 32.10
C LYS A 501 -5.18 29.42 32.76
N TYR A 502 -4.64 28.26 33.11
CA TYR A 502 -5.44 27.11 33.57
C TYR A 502 -5.32 26.84 35.07
N LYS A 503 -4.46 27.57 35.79
CA LYS A 503 -4.18 27.34 37.22
C LYS A 503 -3.82 25.87 37.49
N ILE A 504 -2.99 25.31 36.62
CA ILE A 504 -2.41 23.97 36.75
C ILE A 504 -1.04 24.13 37.42
N ASP A 505 -0.75 23.24 38.37
CA ASP A 505 0.53 23.21 39.07
C ASP A 505 1.66 22.85 38.09
N ARG A 506 2.79 23.57 38.18
CA ARG A 506 3.97 23.36 37.35
C ARG A 506 4.45 21.91 37.36
N ILE A 507 4.30 21.19 38.46
CA ILE A 507 4.70 19.77 38.56
C ILE A 507 3.93 18.92 37.54
N ILE A 508 2.63 19.17 37.36
CA ILE A 508 1.78 18.44 36.41
C ILE A 508 2.18 18.83 34.98
N THR A 509 2.40 20.11 34.72
CA THR A 509 2.90 20.61 33.43
C THR A 509 4.21 19.93 33.05
N ARG A 510 5.15 19.77 34.00
CA ARG A 510 6.42 19.05 33.79
C ARG A 510 6.23 17.59 33.45
N GLN A 511 5.25 16.92 34.06
CA GLN A 511 4.95 15.53 33.77
C GLN A 511 4.44 15.36 32.34
N PHE A 512 3.55 16.26 31.87
CA PHE A 512 3.07 16.23 30.49
C PHE A 512 4.17 16.61 29.49
N PHE A 513 5.00 17.61 29.80
CA PHE A 513 6.14 17.96 28.97
C PHE A 513 7.09 16.76 28.78
N LYS A 514 7.51 16.11 29.87
CA LYS A 514 8.39 14.92 29.78
C LYS A 514 7.76 13.74 29.07
N LYS A 515 6.44 13.68 29.00
CA LYS A 515 5.71 12.61 28.31
C LYS A 515 5.71 12.83 26.80
N VAL A 516 5.66 14.08 26.35
CA VAL A 516 5.53 14.45 24.93
C VAL A 516 6.87 14.86 24.30
N ASP A 517 7.86 15.24 25.09
CA ASP A 517 9.26 15.42 24.67
C ASP A 517 9.89 14.04 24.42
N VAL A 518 9.67 13.50 23.22
CA VAL A 518 9.98 12.09 22.90
C VAL A 518 11.49 11.92 22.69
N ASP A 519 12.18 12.94 22.19
CA ASP A 519 13.64 12.90 22.00
C ASP A 519 14.45 13.47 23.17
N SER A 520 13.78 13.95 24.21
CA SER A 520 14.42 14.52 25.41
C SER A 520 15.34 15.70 25.06
N SER A 521 14.99 16.46 24.02
CA SER A 521 15.74 17.65 23.60
C SER A 521 15.62 18.78 24.62
N GLY A 522 14.53 18.79 25.42
CA GLY A 522 14.21 19.86 26.37
C GLY A 522 13.45 21.03 25.75
N ASP A 523 13.08 20.94 24.47
CA ASP A 523 12.19 21.84 23.75
C ASP A 523 11.12 21.04 23.01
N LEU A 524 9.99 21.67 22.64
CA LEU A 524 8.93 20.98 21.89
C LEU A 524 8.93 21.39 20.43
N THR A 525 9.02 20.40 19.54
CA THR A 525 8.67 20.58 18.14
C THR A 525 7.18 20.88 17.96
N PRO A 526 6.71 21.44 16.82
CA PRO A 526 5.29 21.70 16.61
C PRO A 526 4.38 20.47 16.77
N GLY A 527 4.86 19.27 16.42
CA GLY A 527 4.14 18.01 16.66
C GLY A 527 3.99 17.68 18.14
N GLU A 528 5.07 17.82 18.92
CA GLU A 528 5.05 17.55 20.36
C GLU A 528 4.25 18.61 21.12
N LEU A 529 4.23 19.86 20.62
CA LEU A 529 3.38 20.92 21.16
C LEU A 529 1.88 20.62 20.97
N VAL A 530 1.49 20.00 19.84
CA VAL A 530 0.12 19.51 19.64
C VAL A 530 -0.23 18.43 20.66
N ASP A 531 0.67 17.45 20.87
CA ASP A 531 0.46 16.38 21.86
C ASP A 531 0.40 16.91 23.29
N PHE A 532 1.27 17.86 23.64
CA PHE A 532 1.25 18.56 24.92
C PHE A 532 -0.08 19.27 25.14
N ARG A 533 -0.60 19.94 24.11
CA ARG A 533 -1.89 20.63 24.17
C ARG A 533 -3.05 19.66 24.37
N HIS A 534 -3.03 18.48 23.74
CA HIS A 534 -4.02 17.43 23.97
C HIS A 534 -4.00 16.94 25.41
N GLU A 535 -2.82 16.69 25.99
CA GLU A 535 -2.66 16.28 27.40
C GLU A 535 -3.24 17.31 28.37
N ILE A 536 -2.90 18.59 28.19
CA ILE A 536 -3.44 19.69 29.01
C ILE A 536 -4.96 19.77 28.90
N ARG A 537 -5.52 19.70 27.69
CA ARG A 537 -6.98 19.78 27.47
C ARG A 537 -7.73 18.63 28.11
N ARG A 538 -7.20 17.41 27.98
CA ARG A 538 -7.77 16.24 28.65
C ARG A 538 -7.80 16.44 30.16
N PHE A 539 -6.68 16.84 30.75
CA PHE A 539 -6.58 17.10 32.19
C PHE A 539 -7.56 18.19 32.68
N VAL A 540 -7.68 19.30 31.94
CA VAL A 540 -8.63 20.38 32.28
C VAL A 540 -10.07 19.89 32.22
N THR A 541 -10.42 19.10 31.20
CA THR A 541 -11.76 18.55 31.01
C THR A 541 -12.15 17.59 32.14
N GLU A 542 -11.24 16.68 32.51
CA GLU A 542 -11.43 15.75 33.62
C GLU A 542 -11.54 16.49 34.97
N ARG A 543 -10.65 17.45 35.23
CA ARG A 543 -10.69 18.29 36.45
C ARG A 543 -12.00 19.05 36.57
N ASN A 544 -12.51 19.60 35.48
CA ASN A 544 -13.76 20.37 35.49
C ASN A 544 -14.99 19.46 35.67
N SER A 545 -14.95 18.25 35.13
CA SER A 545 -16.02 17.24 35.29
C SER A 545 -16.11 16.69 36.73
N GLN A 546 -15.01 16.74 37.49
CA GLN A 546 -14.93 16.26 38.87
C GLN A 546 -15.27 17.33 39.94
N ARG A 547 -15.49 18.60 39.57
CA ARG A 547 -15.91 19.62 40.54
C ARG A 547 -17.40 19.41 40.89
N PRO A 548 -17.77 19.29 42.18
CA PRO A 548 -19.16 19.28 42.60
C PRO A 548 -19.86 20.56 42.13
N TYR A 549 -21.09 20.45 41.63
CA TYR A 549 -21.94 21.59 41.33
C TYR A 549 -22.19 22.37 42.62
N ASP A 550 -21.49 23.48 42.80
CA ASP A 550 -21.58 24.31 44.00
C ASP A 550 -22.85 25.17 43.92
N SER A 551 -23.96 24.61 44.43
CA SER A 551 -25.29 25.24 44.49
C SER A 551 -25.38 26.45 45.44
N THR A 552 -24.25 26.98 45.91
CA THR A 552 -24.19 27.98 46.98
C THR A 552 -23.74 29.38 46.54
N LYS A 553 -24.00 29.76 45.28
CA LYS A 553 -23.93 31.17 44.82
C LYS A 553 -25.12 31.56 43.94
N SER A 554 -26.32 31.56 44.50
CA SER A 554 -27.40 32.41 43.99
C SER A 554 -28.39 32.74 45.10
N ASN A 555 -28.14 33.83 45.80
CA ASN A 555 -29.16 34.78 46.26
C ASN A 555 -28.43 35.91 46.97
N ASP A 556 -28.17 37.00 46.24
CA ASP A 556 -28.75 38.29 46.61
C ASP A 556 -28.55 39.30 45.47
N GLN A 557 -29.72 39.75 44.98
CA GLN A 557 -30.03 41.05 44.36
C GLN A 557 -29.17 41.52 43.18
N ASP A 558 -29.73 41.50 41.97
CA ASP A 558 -30.46 42.66 41.45
C ASP A 558 -31.23 42.29 40.18
N GLY A 559 -32.45 42.80 40.06
CA GLY A 559 -33.32 42.55 38.92
C GLY A 559 -33.03 43.52 37.79
N THR A 560 -32.72 43.02 36.60
CA THR A 560 -33.16 43.58 35.30
C THR A 560 -32.58 42.78 34.13
N ARG A 561 -33.40 42.66 33.08
CA ARG A 561 -33.10 42.17 31.72
C ARG A 561 -32.88 40.66 31.54
N GLY A 562 -33.97 40.01 31.14
CA GLY A 562 -33.90 38.80 30.34
C GLY A 562 -33.36 39.12 28.95
N GLU A 563 -32.15 38.63 28.69
CA GLU A 563 -31.56 38.20 27.41
C GLU A 563 -30.09 37.83 27.72
N SER A 564 -29.60 36.72 27.16
CA SER A 564 -28.18 36.31 27.12
C SER A 564 -27.52 35.72 28.39
N THR A 565 -27.91 34.51 28.81
CA THR A 565 -27.08 33.70 29.74
C THR A 565 -26.42 32.48 29.09
N GLU A 566 -26.98 31.98 27.98
CA GLU A 566 -26.40 30.85 27.24
C GLU A 566 -25.43 31.32 26.14
N GLU A 567 -25.69 32.47 25.52
CA GLU A 567 -24.77 33.13 24.59
C GLU A 567 -23.54 33.74 25.29
N VAL A 568 -23.70 34.25 26.52
CA VAL A 568 -22.56 34.77 27.31
C VAL A 568 -21.67 33.64 27.84
N ARG A 569 -22.23 32.47 28.18
CA ARG A 569 -21.43 31.27 28.50
C ARG A 569 -20.71 30.69 27.28
N LYS A 570 -21.32 30.75 26.09
CA LYS A 570 -20.64 30.39 24.85
C LYS A 570 -19.55 31.41 24.48
N GLN A 571 -19.77 32.71 24.71
CA GLN A 571 -18.80 33.77 24.42
C GLN A 571 -17.62 33.83 25.41
N GLN A 572 -17.76 33.34 26.65
CA GLN A 572 -16.64 33.26 27.62
C GLN A 572 -15.83 31.96 27.56
N PHE A 573 -16.28 30.97 26.79
CA PHE A 573 -15.52 29.76 26.48
C PHE A 573 -14.73 29.87 25.15
N ILE A 574 -14.97 30.95 24.40
CA ILE A 574 -14.29 31.30 23.16
C ILE A 574 -13.15 32.26 23.50
N SER A 575 -12.05 32.15 22.75
CA SER A 575 -10.88 33.03 22.79
C SER A 575 -9.87 32.69 23.88
N LEU A 576 -8.93 31.84 23.49
CA LEU A 576 -7.57 31.89 24.01
C LEU A 576 -6.50 31.66 22.94
N PHE A 577 -6.91 31.64 21.66
CA PHE A 577 -6.07 31.46 20.48
C PHE A 577 -6.63 32.15 19.20
N ASP A 578 -7.73 32.90 19.29
CA ASP A 578 -8.29 33.71 18.18
C ASP A 578 -8.70 35.07 18.75
N GLN A 579 -7.81 36.06 18.64
CA GLN A 579 -8.12 37.50 18.54
C GLN A 579 -6.84 38.31 18.34
N ASN A 580 -6.59 38.68 17.08
CA ASN A 580 -6.65 40.10 16.72
C ASN A 580 -7.84 40.29 15.79
#